data_AF-A0A0T9RJU2-F1
#
_entry.id   AF-A0A0T9RJU2-F1
#
_cell.length_a   1.000
_cell.length_b   1.000
_cell.length_c   1.000
_cell.angle_alpha   90.00
_cell.angle_beta   90.00
_cell.angle_gamma   90.00
#
_symmetry.space_group_name_H-M   'P 1'
#
loop_
_entity.id
_entity.type
_entity.pdbx_description
1 polymer ?
#
loop_
_entity_poly.entity_id
_entity_poly.type
_entity_poly.pdbx_seq_one_letter_code
_entity_poly.pdbx_strand_id
1 'polypeptide(L)'
;MKRFESLFFGAFWVFWALWLFLFISLLSIEFVPSFVIHIYSVYFGFVLSEDTYGFLIATLLWLSFILTLIIMTLIYLFFKGADDFY
;
A
#
# COMPACT_ATOMS: atom_id res chain seq x y z
N MET A 1 4.62 9.61 -25.94
CA MET A 1 5.22 8.35 -25.48
C MET A 1 6.22 8.55 -24.34
N LYS A 2 7.44 9.08 -24.53
CA LYS A 2 8.47 9.20 -23.46
C LYS A 2 8.02 9.82 -22.13
N ARG A 3 7.22 10.90 -22.17
CA ARG A 3 6.72 11.58 -20.96
C ARG A 3 5.63 10.78 -20.23
N PHE A 4 4.86 9.96 -20.95
CA PHE A 4 3.81 9.09 -20.41
C PHE A 4 4.40 7.83 -19.78
N GLU A 5 5.39 7.22 -20.43
CA GLU A 5 6.18 6.11 -19.87
C GLU A 5 6.88 6.53 -18.57
N SER A 6 7.52 7.69 -18.54
CA SER A 6 8.17 8.21 -17.33
C SER A 6 7.18 8.38 -16.16
N LEU A 7 5.95 8.84 -16.43
CA LEU A 7 4.91 8.94 -15.41
C LEU A 7 4.41 7.56 -14.96
N PHE A 8 4.26 6.61 -15.88
CA PHE A 8 3.89 5.24 -15.55
C PHE A 8 4.95 4.56 -14.67
N PHE A 9 6.23 4.66 -15.02
CA PHE A 9 7.33 4.14 -14.20
C PHE A 9 7.38 4.83 -12.82
N GLY A 10 7.15 6.15 -12.77
CA GLY A 10 7.05 6.88 -11.50
C GLY A 10 5.90 6.37 -10.62
N ALA A 11 4.71 6.20 -11.20
CA ALA A 11 3.54 5.67 -10.50
C ALA A 11 3.76 4.22 -10.04
N PHE A 12 4.42 3.40 -10.85
CA PHE A 12 4.78 2.02 -10.51
C PHE A 12 5.79 1.97 -9.35
N TRP A 13 6.77 2.88 -9.34
CA TRP A 13 7.72 3.00 -8.24
C TRP A 13 7.04 3.40 -6.92
N VAL A 14 6.15 4.39 -6.97
CA VAL A 14 5.37 4.82 -5.80
C VAL A 14 4.47 3.69 -5.30
N PHE A 15 3.78 2.99 -6.21
CA PHE A 15 3.02 1.79 -5.87
C PHE A 15 3.89 0.78 -5.14
N TRP A 16 5.10 0.52 -5.65
CA TRP A 16 5.95 -0.51 -5.08
C TRP A 16 6.42 -0.14 -3.67
N ALA A 17 6.78 1.12 -3.46
CA ALA A 17 7.13 1.65 -2.13
C ALA A 17 5.95 1.56 -1.15
N LEU A 18 4.74 1.95 -1.57
CA LEU A 18 3.53 1.88 -0.74
C LEU A 18 3.16 0.44 -0.38
N TRP A 19 3.24 -0.48 -1.34
CA TRP A 19 2.94 -1.88 -1.09
C TRP A 19 3.96 -2.49 -0.11
N LEU A 20 5.26 -2.23 -0.29
CA LEU A 20 6.29 -2.71 0.63
C LEU A 20 6.08 -2.15 2.04
N PHE A 21 5.69 -0.89 2.15
CA PHE A 21 5.32 -0.29 3.44
C PHE A 21 4.16 -1.02 4.11
N LEU A 22 3.07 -1.32 3.37
CA LEU A 22 1.94 -2.08 3.88
C LEU A 22 2.34 -3.50 4.31
N PHE A 23 3.16 -4.17 3.50
CA PHE A 23 3.65 -5.51 3.79
C PHE A 23 4.55 -5.55 5.04
N ILE A 24 5.50 -4.63 5.16
CA ILE A 24 6.37 -4.51 6.35
C ILE A 24 5.54 -4.14 7.58
N SER A 25 4.52 -3.28 7.44
CA SER A 25 3.63 -2.93 8.54
C SER A 25 2.85 -4.15 9.05
N LEU A 26 2.33 -4.99 8.14
CA LEU A 26 1.67 -6.25 8.49
C LEU A 26 2.61 -7.19 9.23
N LEU A 27 3.83 -7.39 8.71
CA LEU A 27 4.85 -8.20 9.39
C LEU A 27 5.20 -7.64 10.77
N SER A 28 5.32 -6.31 10.89
CA SER A 28 5.68 -5.68 12.15
C SER A 28 4.60 -5.88 13.22
N ILE A 29 3.32 -5.83 12.82
CA ILE A 29 2.18 -6.08 13.73
C ILE A 29 2.18 -7.52 14.21
N GLU A 30 2.42 -8.48 13.31
CA GLU A 30 2.39 -9.91 13.62
C GLU A 30 3.58 -10.32 14.49
N PHE A 31 4.80 -9.87 14.15
CA PHE A 31 6.04 -10.35 14.78
C PHE A 31 6.56 -9.46 15.90
N VAL A 32 6.23 -8.16 15.92
CA VAL A 32 6.71 -7.20 16.93
C VAL A 32 5.58 -6.28 17.44
N PRO A 33 4.45 -6.85 17.94
CA PRO A 33 3.24 -6.11 18.31
C PRO A 33 3.50 -4.97 19.32
N SER A 34 4.31 -5.22 20.35
CA SER A 34 4.61 -4.24 21.40
C SER A 34 5.31 -2.97 20.89
N PHE A 35 6.19 -3.11 19.89
CA PHE A 35 6.88 -1.97 19.28
C PHE A 35 5.92 -1.16 18.41
N VAL A 36 5.03 -1.84 17.69
CA VAL A 36 4.02 -1.19 16.86
C VAL A 36 3.03 -0.40 17.71
N ILE A 37 2.54 -0.95 18.82
CA ILE A 37 1.70 -0.19 19.77
C ILE A 37 2.40 1.07 20.21
N HIS A 38 3.68 0.98 20.59
CA HIS A 38 4.39 2.14 21.09
C HIS A 38 4.49 3.24 20.03
N ILE A 39 4.88 2.89 18.80
CA ILE A 39 4.95 3.86 17.69
C ILE A 39 3.59 4.47 17.40
N TYR A 40 2.56 3.64 17.21
CA TYR A 40 1.24 4.14 16.82
C TYR A 40 0.60 4.94 17.96
N SER A 41 0.82 4.56 19.22
CA SER A 41 0.33 5.31 20.38
C SER A 41 1.00 6.69 20.48
N VAL A 42 2.30 6.78 20.22
CA VAL A 42 3.02 8.06 20.17
C VAL A 42 2.55 8.92 18.99
N TYR A 43 2.33 8.32 17.82
CA TYR A 43 1.94 9.05 16.61
C TYR A 43 0.49 9.54 16.62
N PHE A 44 -0.44 8.69 17.09
CA PHE A 44 -1.88 8.98 17.07
C PHE A 44 -2.41 9.51 18.40
N GLY A 45 -1.64 9.41 19.48
CA GLY A 45 -2.04 9.91 20.81
C GLY A 45 -3.11 9.06 21.51
N PHE A 46 -3.39 7.85 21.03
CA PHE A 46 -4.36 6.93 21.62
C PHE A 46 -3.68 5.66 22.14
N VAL A 47 -4.17 5.11 23.24
CA VAL A 47 -3.73 3.81 23.76
C VAL A 47 -4.39 2.71 22.92
N LEU A 48 -3.61 2.06 22.07
CA LEU A 48 -4.08 0.88 21.32
C LEU A 48 -4.19 -0.31 22.27
N SER A 49 -5.38 -0.91 22.37
CA SER A 49 -5.59 -2.17 23.08
C SER A 49 -5.38 -3.37 22.15
N GLU A 50 -5.28 -4.56 22.71
CA GLU A 50 -5.17 -5.80 21.93
C GLU A 50 -6.36 -6.01 20.97
N ASP A 51 -7.54 -5.48 21.30
CA ASP A 51 -8.73 -5.56 20.45
C ASP A 51 -8.59 -4.74 19.15
N THR A 52 -7.71 -3.74 19.13
CA THR A 52 -7.46 -2.91 17.95
C THR A 52 -6.54 -3.56 16.91
N TYR A 53 -5.82 -4.64 17.24
CA TYR A 53 -4.92 -5.31 16.29
C TYR A 53 -5.66 -5.92 15.11
N GLY A 54 -6.76 -6.63 15.37
CA GLY A 54 -7.57 -7.22 14.31
C GLY A 54 -8.08 -6.17 13.33
N PHE A 55 -8.48 -5.01 13.85
CA PHE A 55 -8.88 -3.86 13.04
C PHE A 55 -7.71 -3.27 12.24
N LEU A 56 -6.52 -3.15 12.82
CA LEU A 56 -5.33 -2.62 12.14
C LEU A 56 -4.89 -3.52 10.99
N ILE A 57 -4.83 -4.83 11.23
CA ILE A 57 -4.49 -5.85 10.23
C ILE A 57 -5.52 -5.82 9.09
N ALA A 58 -6.82 -5.83 9.43
CA ALA A 58 -7.89 -5.75 8.43
C ALA A 58 -7.75 -4.50 7.57
N THR A 59 -7.51 -3.34 8.19
CA THR A 59 -7.34 -2.06 7.48
C THR A 59 -6.15 -2.09 6.52
N LEU A 60 -4.99 -2.62 6.96
CA LEU A 60 -3.81 -2.76 6.10
C LEU A 60 -4.02 -3.72 4.93
N LEU A 61 -4.71 -4.83 5.16
CA LEU A 61 -5.08 -5.77 4.10
C LEU A 61 -6.03 -5.13 3.08
N TRP A 62 -7.04 -4.40 3.56
CA TRP A 62 -7.96 -3.65 2.68
C TRP A 62 -7.22 -2.58 1.86
N LEU A 63 -6.31 -1.84 2.48
CA LEU A 63 -5.46 -0.87 1.78
C LEU A 63 -4.59 -1.55 0.73
N SER A 64 -3.98 -2.70 1.05
CA SER A 64 -3.18 -3.47 0.09
C SER A 64 -4.03 -3.94 -1.09
N PHE A 65 -5.24 -4.45 -0.84
CA PHE A 65 -6.18 -4.87 -1.87
C PHE A 65 -6.59 -3.72 -2.79
N ILE A 66 -6.98 -2.58 -2.23
CA ILE A 66 -7.35 -1.38 -3.02
C ILE A 66 -6.16 -0.91 -3.85
N LEU A 67 -4.96 -0.89 -3.26
CA LEU A 67 -3.74 -0.51 -3.96
C LEU A 67 -3.46 -1.46 -5.15
N THR A 68 -3.68 -2.76 -4.98
CA THR A 68 -3.60 -3.75 -6.07
C THR A 68 -4.62 -3.48 -7.17
N LEU A 69 -5.88 -3.17 -6.85
CA LEU A 69 -6.89 -2.83 -7.85
C LEU A 69 -6.50 -1.60 -8.67
N ILE A 70 -5.94 -0.57 -8.02
CA ILE A 70 -5.48 0.65 -8.67
C ILE A 70 -4.36 0.34 -9.67
N ILE A 71 -3.34 -0.42 -9.25
CA ILE A 71 -2.22 -0.72 -10.17
C ILE A 71 -2.64 -1.63 -11.32
N MET A 72 -3.52 -2.61 -11.08
CA MET A 72 -4.04 -3.47 -12.16
C MET A 72 -4.79 -2.63 -13.19
N THR A 73 -5.60 -1.67 -12.74
CA THR A 73 -6.31 -0.73 -13.62
C THR A 73 -5.33 0.15 -14.39
N LEU A 74 -4.29 0.66 -13.73
CA LEU A 74 -3.25 1.50 -14.35
C LEU A 74 -2.48 0.73 -15.44
N ILE A 75 -2.09 -0.51 -15.15
CA ILE A 75 -1.44 -1.42 -16.10
C ILE A 75 -2.37 -1.70 -17.28
N TYR A 76 -3.63 -2.05 -17.02
CA TYR A 76 -4.61 -2.28 -18.08
C TYR A 76 -4.79 -1.07 -18.99
N LEU A 77 -4.95 0.12 -18.42
CA LEU A 77 -5.09 1.36 -19.21
C LEU A 77 -3.81 1.69 -19.99
N PHE A 78 -2.64 1.39 -19.44
CA PHE A 78 -1.36 1.58 -20.12
C PHE A 78 -1.24 0.70 -21.36
N PHE A 79 -1.54 -0.60 -21.24
CA PHE A 79 -1.49 -1.53 -22.37
C PHE A 79 -2.61 -1.28 -23.38
N LYS A 80 -3.84 -1.03 -22.91
CA LYS A 80 -4.95 -0.66 -23.79
C LYS A 80 -4.66 0.62 -24.58
N GLY A 81 -4.12 1.64 -23.90
CA GLY A 81 -3.70 2.87 -24.55
C GLY A 81 -2.51 2.70 -25.50
N ALA A 82 -1.71 1.64 -25.36
CA ALA A 82 -0.68 1.31 -26.36
C ALA A 82 -1.28 0.68 -27.62
N ASP A 83 -2.32 -0.15 -27.47
CA ASP A 83 -3.00 -0.82 -28.59
C ASP A 83 -3.86 0.15 -29.42
N ASP A 84 -4.51 1.15 -28.80
CA ASP A 84 -5.32 2.15 -29.53
C ASP A 84 -4.47 3.15 -30.38
N PHE A 85 -3.13 3.16 -30.21
CA PHE A 85 -2.19 4.05 -30.91
C PHE A 85 -1.43 3.37 -32.06
N TYR A 86 -1.54 2.05 -32.22
CA TYR A 86 -0.94 1.26 -33.31
C TYR A 86 -1.99 0.80 -34.31
#